data_AF-A0A2G9I6C8-F1
#
_entry.id   AF-A0A2G9I6C8-F1
#
_cell.length_a   1.000
_cell.length_b   1.000
_cell.length_c   1.000
_cell.angle_alpha   90.00
_cell.angle_beta   90.00
_cell.angle_gamma   90.00
#
_symmetry.space_group_name_H-M   'P 1'
#
loop_
_entity.id
_entity.type
_entity.pdbx_description
1 polymer ?
#
loop_
_entity_poly.entity_id
_entity_poly.type
_entity_poly.pdbx_seq_one_letter_code
_entity_poly.pdbx_strand_id
1 'polypeptide(L)' 'MDMEIDTAYGDEIAAADEGCCTPKRGIPGRSTPPPPPRKKPLRVSAGKREPPKNGYFQPPDLEQLFVVRPRPEACA' A
#
# COMPACT_ATOMS: atom_id res chain seq x y z
N MET A 1 -43.68 20.09 -50.70
CA MET A 1 -43.51 19.45 -49.38
C MET A 1 -42.05 19.62 -49.03
N ASP A 2 -41.70 20.81 -48.59
CA ASP A 2 -40.36 21.08 -48.10
C ASP A 2 -40.21 20.30 -46.79
N MET A 3 -39.30 19.34 -46.81
CA MET A 3 -39.00 18.48 -45.69
C MET A 3 -38.19 19.32 -44.70
N GLU A 4 -38.88 20.03 -43.80
CA GLU A 4 -38.26 20.66 -42.64
C GLU A 4 -37.66 19.55 -41.78
N ILE A 5 -36.38 19.28 -41.99
CA ILE A 5 -35.59 18.39 -41.15
C ILE A 5 -35.20 19.22 -39.93
N ASP A 6 -35.89 18.96 -38.82
CA ASP A 6 -35.65 19.55 -37.52
C ASP A 6 -34.15 19.53 -37.18
N THR A 7 -33.53 20.71 -37.25
CA THR A 7 -32.19 21.00 -36.71
C THR A 7 -32.14 20.92 -35.18
N ALA A 8 -33.11 20.25 -34.55
CA ALA A 8 -33.12 19.91 -33.13
C ALA A 8 -32.26 18.68 -32.81
N TYR A 9 -31.79 17.95 -33.83
CA TYR A 9 -30.94 16.76 -33.68
C TYR A 9 -29.45 17.05 -33.94
N GLY A 10 -28.97 18.23 -33.50
CA GLY A 10 -27.65 18.74 -33.89
C GLY A 10 -26.73 19.16 -32.75
N ASP A 11 -27.17 19.12 -31.48
CA ASP A 11 -26.38 19.65 -30.36
C ASP A 11 -26.15 18.66 -29.20
N GLU A 12 -26.69 17.44 -29.27
CA GLU A 12 -26.46 16.41 -28.24
C GLU A 12 -25.19 15.56 -28.48
N ILE A 13 -24.45 15.74 -29.58
CA ILE A 13 -23.19 15.02 -29.84
C ILE A 13 -21.97 15.80 -29.32
N ALA A 14 -22.16 16.92 -28.62
CA ALA A 14 -21.05 17.69 -28.02
C ALA A 14 -20.82 17.39 -26.52
N ALA A 15 -21.74 16.69 -25.84
CA ALA A 15 -21.67 16.43 -24.40
C ALA A 15 -21.09 15.04 -24.02
N ALA A 16 -20.68 14.23 -25.01
CA ALA A 16 -20.16 12.88 -24.77
C ALA A 16 -18.68 12.84 -24.34
N ASP A 17 -17.97 13.97 -24.36
CA ASP A 17 -16.54 14.05 -23.99
C ASP A 17 -16.31 14.46 -22.52
N GLU A 18 -17.38 14.63 -21.73
CA GLU A 18 -17.29 14.81 -20.26
C GLU A 18 -17.26 13.46 -19.51
N GLY A 19 -16.84 12.40 -20.20
CA GLY A 19 -16.70 11.06 -19.66
C GLY A 19 -15.30 10.73 -19.11
N CYS A 20 -15.10 9.47 -18.76
CA CYS A 20 -13.79 8.91 -18.44
C CYS A 20 -12.90 8.87 -19.70
N CYS A 21 -12.13 9.93 -19.95
CA CYS A 21 -11.16 9.96 -21.03
C CYS A 21 -9.86 9.22 -20.67
N THR A 22 -9.23 8.60 -21.67
CA THR A 22 -7.86 8.11 -21.52
C THR A 22 -6.92 9.29 -21.24
N PRO A 23 -6.04 9.21 -20.23
CA PRO A 23 -5.10 10.29 -19.93
C PRO A 23 -4.29 10.69 -21.17
N LYS A 24 -4.28 11.98 -21.51
CA LYS A 24 -3.56 12.54 -22.67
C LYS A 24 -2.03 12.34 -22.58
N ARG A 25 -1.52 12.02 -21.39
CA ARG A 25 -0.12 11.70 -21.14
C ARG A 25 -0.01 10.21 -20.86
N GLY A 26 0.78 9.50 -21.68
CA GLY A 26 1.05 8.08 -21.49
C GLY A 26 1.81 7.79 -20.20
N ILE A 27 1.75 6.53 -19.76
CA ILE A 27 2.60 6.03 -18.66
C ILE A 27 4.05 6.06 -19.16
N PRO A 28 5.02 6.59 -18.39
CA PRO A 28 6.42 6.50 -18.73
C PRO A 28 6.81 5.05 -19.07
N GLY A 29 7.61 4.87 -20.11
CA GLY A 29 8.10 3.55 -20.49
C GLY A 29 8.73 2.83 -19.30
N ARG A 30 8.56 1.50 -19.26
CA ARG A 30 9.04 0.68 -18.15
C ARG A 30 10.56 0.82 -18.01
N SER A 31 11.01 1.47 -16.94
CA SER A 31 12.42 1.47 -16.56
C SER A 31 12.76 0.19 -15.80
N THR A 32 13.97 -0.30 -15.98
CA THR A 32 14.49 -1.37 -15.13
C THR A 32 14.81 -0.78 -13.75
N PRO A 33 14.36 -1.40 -12.65
CA PRO A 33 14.77 -0.97 -11.32
C PRO A 33 16.29 -1.11 -11.19
N PRO A 34 16.93 -0.32 -10.32
CA PRO A 34 18.35 -0.50 -10.05
C PRO A 34 18.63 -1.93 -9.57
N PRO A 35 19.85 -2.44 -9.81
CA PRO A 35 20.23 -3.77 -9.36
C PRO A 35 20.08 -3.89 -7.84
N PRO A 36 19.73 -5.08 -7.32
CA PRO A 36 19.51 -5.28 -5.90
C PRO A 36 20.78 -5.01 -5.10
N PRO A 37 20.66 -4.52 -3.85
CA PRO A 37 21.81 -4.36 -2.95
C PRO A 37 22.58 -5.67 -2.81
N ARG A 38 23.90 -5.62 -3.00
CA ARG A 38 24.76 -6.80 -2.86
C ARG A 38 24.89 -7.16 -1.38
N LYS A 39 24.65 -8.44 -1.05
CA LYS A 39 24.92 -8.96 0.30
C LYS A 39 26.42 -8.78 0.61
N LYS A 40 26.73 -8.25 1.79
CA LYS A 40 28.11 -8.21 2.30
C LYS A 40 28.59 -9.64 2.56
N PRO A 41 29.87 -9.97 2.28
CA PRO A 41 30.40 -11.28 2.63
C PRO A 41 30.29 -11.48 4.14
N LEU A 42 29.77 -12.63 4.55
CA LEU A 42 29.78 -13.03 5.94
C LEU A 42 31.24 -13.08 6.39
N ARG A 43 31.63 -12.26 7.38
CA ARG A 43 32.99 -12.35 7.93
C ARG A 43 33.13 -13.74 8.55
N VAL A 44 33.96 -14.58 7.94
CA VAL A 44 34.25 -15.96 8.36
C VAL A 44 34.75 -16.04 9.82
N SER A 45 35.19 -14.92 10.40
CA SER A 45 35.56 -14.80 11.81
C SER A 45 34.38 -14.96 12.78
N ALA A 46 33.14 -14.83 12.30
CA ALA A 46 31.97 -15.30 13.01
C ALA A 46 31.62 -16.66 12.40
N GLY A 47 32.29 -17.73 12.86
CA GLY A 47 31.88 -19.11 12.57
C GLY A 47 30.37 -19.28 12.83
N LYS A 48 29.78 -20.39 12.36
CA LYS A 48 28.35 -20.70 12.54
C LYS A 48 27.93 -20.34 13.97
N ARG A 49 27.28 -19.18 14.14
CA ARG A 49 26.92 -18.68 15.46
C ARG A 49 25.93 -19.67 16.02
N GLU A 50 26.31 -20.32 17.11
CA GLU A 50 25.37 -21.19 17.81
C GLU A 50 24.12 -20.38 18.15
N PRO A 51 22.92 -20.98 18.03
CA PRO A 51 21.70 -20.34 18.51
C PRO A 51 21.89 -19.83 19.95
N PRO A 52 21.30 -18.69 20.32
CA PRO A 52 21.29 -18.24 21.70
C PRO A 52 20.80 -19.35 22.62
N LYS A 53 21.53 -19.57 23.72
CA LYS A 53 21.26 -20.67 24.68
C LYS A 53 19.82 -20.68 25.20
N ASN A 54 19.18 -19.52 25.27
CA ASN A 54 17.86 -19.34 25.84
C ASN A 54 16.77 -19.07 24.78
N GLY A 55 17.03 -19.45 23.52
CA GLY A 55 16.17 -19.13 22.38
C GLY A 55 16.31 -17.68 21.92
N TYR A 56 15.79 -17.39 20.72
CA TYR A 56 15.81 -16.04 20.15
C TYR A 56 14.69 -15.15 20.69
N PHE A 57 13.55 -15.75 21.02
CA PHE A 57 12.40 -15.07 21.55
C PHE A 57 12.23 -15.49 23.00
N GLN A 58 12.31 -14.52 23.90
CA GLN A 58 11.99 -14.68 25.31
C GLN A 58 10.67 -13.93 25.52
N PRO A 59 9.51 -14.60 25.37
CA PRO A 59 8.25 -13.93 25.59
C PRO A 59 8.22 -13.38 27.02
N PRO A 60 7.70 -12.16 27.21
CA PRO A 60 7.34 -11.72 28.55
C PRO A 60 6.32 -12.70 29.14
N ASP A 61 6.30 -12.78 30.46
CA ASP A 61 5.32 -13.59 31.17
C ASP A 61 3.90 -13.11 30.81
N LEU A 62 3.10 -14.02 30.25
CA LEU A 62 1.75 -13.72 29.77
C LEU A 62 0.82 -13.33 30.92
N GLU A 63 1.06 -13.82 32.14
CA GLU A 63 0.27 -13.47 33.30
C GLU A 63 0.33 -11.97 33.62
N GLN A 64 1.45 -11.31 33.30
CA GLN A 64 1.62 -9.86 33.46
C GLN A 64 0.68 -9.05 32.55
N LEU A 65 0.28 -9.62 31.41
CA LEU A 65 -0.64 -8.96 30.47
C LEU A 65 -2.07 -8.93 30.99
N PHE A 66 -2.44 -9.88 31.86
CA PHE A 66 -3.78 -10.03 32.42
C PHE A 66 -3.93 -9.44 33.82
N VAL A 67 -2.88 -8.83 34.38
CA VAL A 67 -2.98 -8.13 35.66
C VAL A 67 -3.89 -6.92 35.49
N VAL A 68 -5.14 -7.08 35.90
CA VAL A 68 -6.13 -6.00 35.97
C VAL A 68 -5.63 -5.03 37.03
N ARG A 69 -5.12 -3.88 36.59
CA ARG A 69 -4.82 -2.77 37.51
C ARG A 69 -6.15 -2.22 38.03
N PRO A 70 -6.31 -2.04 39.36
CA PRO A 70 -7.50 -1.39 39.88
C PRO A 70 -7.61 0.01 39.28
N ARG A 71 -8.73 0.28 38.61
CA ARG A 71 -9.06 1.60 38.10
C ARG A 71 -9.61 2.43 39.27
N PRO A 72 -9.10 3.64 39.54
CA PRO A 72 -9.74 4.51 40.52
C PRO A 72 -11.16 4.85 40.04
N GLU A 73 -12.10 4.65 40.94
CA GLU A 73 -13.52 4.96 40.76
C GLU A 73 -13.65 6.47 40.58
N ALA A 74 -14.43 6.92 39.59
CA ALA A 74 -14.78 8.32 39.52
C ALA A 74 -15.81 8.62 40.63
N CYS A 75 -15.56 9.64 41.44
CA CYS A 75 -16.52 10.08 42.46
C CYS A 75 -17.84 10.50 41.78
N ALA A 76 -18.96 10.06 42.37
CA ALA A 76 -20.32 10.38 41.95
C ALA A 76 -20.70 11.85 42.24
#